data_AF-A0A0D2WTA2-F1
#
_entry.id   AF-A0A0D2WTA2-F1
#
_cell.length_a   1.000
_cell.length_b   1.000
_cell.length_c   1.000
_cell.angle_alpha   90.00
_cell.angle_beta   90.00
_cell.angle_gamma   90.00
#
_symmetry.space_group_name_H-M   'P 1'
#
loop_
_entity.id
_entity.type
_entity.pdbx_description
1 polymer ?
#
loop_
_entity_poly.entity_id
_entity_poly.type
_entity_poly.pdbx_seq_one_letter_code
_entity_poly.pdbx_strand_id
1 'polypeptide(L)'
;MGQYYICVVINDERRVVWAYSTFGGAKLMEHSYFGQRRVLAAMERLRHRPQRMVWVGDYADGEPDGTHLYSAGHEWESENHGDVNTKHWRESDSQDKSLKSEESLRFLVNHDRHEIIDLQVYLRDDVHPLPLLTAEGNGRGGGDFLGNGNVGIWSRQLISSETLLDAQVYIDLGYTKVEQFFTEG
;
A
#
# COMPACT_ATOMS: atom_id res chain seq x y z
N MET A 1 16.37 -9.39 15.39
CA MET A 1 15.94 -8.02 15.02
C MET A 1 14.89 -8.12 13.93
N GLY A 2 13.98 -7.15 13.85
CA GLY A 2 12.91 -7.12 12.84
C GLY A 2 13.27 -6.23 11.66
N GLN A 3 12.67 -6.51 10.51
CA GLN A 3 12.73 -5.64 9.34
C GLN A 3 11.63 -4.58 9.46
N TYR A 4 11.96 -3.34 9.12
CA TYR A 4 11.03 -2.22 9.12
C TYR A 4 10.68 -1.84 7.69
N TYR A 5 9.44 -1.43 7.49
CA TYR A 5 8.96 -1.03 6.18
C TYR A 5 8.42 0.38 6.17
N ILE A 6 8.57 1.02 5.01
CA ILE A 6 7.96 2.31 4.69
C ILE A 6 7.19 2.19 3.37
N CYS A 7 6.22 3.08 3.17
CA CYS A 7 5.50 3.17 1.91
C CYS A 7 6.18 4.25 1.04
N VAL A 8 6.56 3.89 -0.18
CA VAL A 8 7.15 4.83 -1.15
C VAL A 8 6.39 4.78 -2.47
N VAL A 9 6.32 5.94 -3.13
CA VAL A 9 5.95 6.03 -4.54
C VAL A 9 7.20 6.40 -5.33
N ILE A 10 7.40 5.70 -6.44
CA ILE A 10 8.51 5.92 -7.36
C ILE A 10 8.01 6.43 -8.72
N ASN A 11 8.86 7.16 -9.42
CA ASN A 11 8.64 7.51 -10.83
C ASN A 11 9.18 6.40 -11.76
N ASP A 12 9.07 6.59 -13.07
CA ASP A 12 9.57 5.62 -14.07
C ASP A 12 11.10 5.45 -14.06
N GLU A 13 11.82 6.42 -13.48
CA GLU A 13 13.27 6.34 -13.25
C GLU A 13 13.62 5.64 -11.92
N ARG A 14 12.62 5.07 -11.23
CA ARG A 14 12.74 4.42 -9.91
C ARG A 14 13.20 5.33 -8.78
N ARG A 15 13.03 6.65 -8.94
CA ARG A 15 13.32 7.64 -7.90
C ARG A 15 12.11 7.84 -7.01
N VAL A 16 12.35 7.95 -5.70
CA VAL A 16 11.29 8.28 -4.73
C VAL A 16 10.76 9.68 -5.00
N VAL A 17 9.44 9.78 -5.15
CA VAL A 17 8.72 11.06 -5.32
C VAL A 17 7.70 11.32 -4.22
N TRP A 18 7.49 10.33 -3.36
CA TRP A 18 6.71 10.43 -2.13
C TRP A 18 7.08 9.27 -1.22
N ALA A 19 7.14 9.52 0.08
CA ALA A 19 7.35 8.49 1.08
C ALA A 19 6.53 8.80 2.33
N TYR A 20 6.16 7.74 3.03
CA TYR A 20 5.53 7.85 4.34
C TYR A 20 6.05 6.77 5.28
N SER A 21 6.61 7.22 6.39
CA SER A 21 6.90 6.41 7.57
C SER A 21 6.19 7.04 8.77
N THR A 22 5.73 6.22 9.72
CA THR A 22 5.45 6.76 11.06
C THR A 22 6.47 6.17 12.02
N PHE A 23 7.28 7.06 12.61
CA PHE A 23 8.34 6.77 13.57
C PHE A 23 9.49 5.90 13.03
N GLY A 24 9.92 6.11 11.78
CA GLY A 24 11.07 5.41 11.23
C GLY A 24 10.77 4.04 10.62
N GLY A 25 9.48 3.69 10.46
CA GLY A 25 9.01 2.43 9.90
C GLY A 25 8.26 1.56 10.91
N ALA A 26 7.63 0.48 10.44
CA ALA A 26 7.05 -0.57 11.28
C ALA A 26 7.22 -1.92 10.58
N LYS A 27 7.16 -3.03 11.32
CA LYS A 27 7.25 -4.35 10.71
C LYS A 27 6.02 -4.59 9.86
N LEU A 28 6.16 -5.33 8.75
CA LEU A 28 5.10 -5.47 7.75
C LEU A 28 3.75 -5.85 8.38
N MET A 29 3.73 -6.88 9.23
CA MET A 29 2.50 -7.35 9.86
C MET A 29 2.00 -6.48 11.01
N GLU A 30 2.78 -5.51 11.52
CA GLU A 30 2.31 -4.60 12.59
C GLU A 30 1.39 -3.49 12.05
N HIS A 31 1.39 -3.24 10.74
CA HIS A 31 0.62 -2.14 10.14
C HIS A 31 -0.20 -2.49 8.91
N SER A 32 -0.27 -3.76 8.54
CA SER A 32 -0.95 -4.17 7.30
C SER A 32 -2.45 -4.41 7.45
N TYR A 33 -3.09 -3.94 8.53
CA TYR A 33 -4.53 -4.11 8.77
C TYR A 33 -5.34 -2.90 8.32
N PHE A 34 -6.64 -3.11 8.09
CA PHE A 34 -7.57 -2.02 7.79
C PHE A 34 -7.59 -0.95 8.90
N GLY A 35 -7.82 0.31 8.51
CA GLY A 35 -7.88 1.43 9.45
C GLY A 35 -6.51 1.92 9.95
N GLN A 36 -5.41 1.23 9.64
CA GLN A 36 -4.07 1.70 9.98
C GLN A 36 -3.73 2.97 9.21
N ARG A 37 -3.29 4.03 9.91
CA ARG A 37 -3.00 5.35 9.33
C ARG A 37 -2.08 5.29 8.11
N ARG A 38 -1.10 4.38 8.09
CA ARG A 38 -0.17 4.16 6.97
C ARG A 38 -0.89 3.68 5.71
N VAL A 39 -1.77 2.69 5.87
CA VAL A 39 -2.56 2.14 4.77
C VAL A 39 -3.53 3.18 4.24
N LEU A 40 -4.21 3.93 5.13
CA LEU A 40 -5.12 5.00 4.73
C LEU A 40 -4.40 6.13 3.98
N ALA A 41 -3.21 6.55 4.44
CA ALA A 41 -2.40 7.55 3.74
C ALA A 41 -1.98 7.07 2.35
N ALA A 42 -1.59 5.80 2.21
CA ALA A 42 -1.27 5.20 0.92
C ALA A 42 -2.51 5.12 0.00
N MET A 43 -3.65 4.68 0.51
CA MET A 43 -4.92 4.68 -0.23
C MET A 43 -5.27 6.08 -0.73
N GLU A 44 -5.18 7.10 0.13
CA GLU A 44 -5.45 8.49 -0.25
C GLU A 44 -4.46 9.01 -1.29
N ARG A 45 -3.17 8.65 -1.17
CA ARG A 45 -2.14 8.99 -2.15
C ARG A 45 -2.50 8.47 -3.55
N LEU A 46 -3.07 7.27 -3.60
CA LEU A 46 -3.46 6.57 -4.82
C LEU A 46 -4.86 6.92 -5.35
N ARG A 47 -5.65 7.73 -4.63
CA ARG A 47 -7.04 8.06 -4.97
C ARG A 47 -7.14 8.64 -6.39
N HIS A 48 -7.72 7.89 -7.32
CA HIS A 48 -7.87 8.24 -8.75
C HIS A 48 -6.55 8.59 -9.45
N ARG A 49 -5.42 8.17 -8.88
CA ARG A 49 -4.07 8.53 -9.32
C ARG A 49 -3.25 7.25 -9.44
N PRO A 50 -3.20 6.65 -10.63
CA PRO A 50 -2.34 5.50 -10.89
C PRO A 50 -0.87 5.87 -10.63
N GLN A 51 -0.22 5.18 -9.70
CA GLN A 51 1.17 5.42 -9.32
C GLN A 51 1.91 4.12 -9.03
N ARG A 52 3.24 4.13 -9.16
CA ARG A 52 4.09 2.99 -8.82
C ARG A 52 4.44 3.01 -7.34
N MET A 53 3.83 2.14 -6.57
CA MET A 53 3.99 2.10 -5.12
C MET A 53 4.76 0.85 -4.68
N VAL A 54 5.57 1.01 -3.64
CA VAL A 54 6.33 -0.08 -3.01
C VAL A 54 6.24 0.06 -1.50
N TRP A 55 5.93 -1.04 -0.83
CA TRP A 55 6.10 -1.18 0.61
C TRP A 55 7.49 -1.76 0.88
N VAL A 56 8.50 -0.90 0.99
CA VAL A 56 9.90 -1.34 0.98
C VAL A 56 10.42 -1.58 2.38
N GLY A 57 11.04 -2.74 2.60
CA GLY A 57 11.74 -3.09 3.84
C GLY A 57 13.17 -2.57 3.89
N ASP A 58 13.72 -2.35 5.08
CA ASP A 58 15.11 -1.94 5.27
C ASP A 58 16.13 -3.02 4.89
N TYR A 59 15.69 -4.28 4.68
CA TYR A 59 16.53 -5.37 4.14
C TYR A 59 16.20 -5.71 2.69
N ALA A 60 15.41 -4.88 1.99
CA ALA A 60 15.15 -5.05 0.57
C ALA A 60 16.45 -4.94 -0.25
N ASP A 61 16.43 -5.41 -1.50
CA ASP A 61 17.58 -5.26 -2.37
C ASP A 61 17.71 -3.80 -2.84
N GLY A 62 18.95 -3.32 -2.97
CA GLY A 62 19.23 -2.03 -3.57
C GLY A 62 19.02 -2.02 -5.09
N GLU A 63 18.87 -0.83 -5.65
CA GLU A 63 18.87 -0.59 -7.08
C GLU A 63 20.28 -0.82 -7.68
N PRO A 64 20.38 -1.08 -9.00
CA PRO A 64 21.67 -1.30 -9.67
C PRO A 64 22.65 -0.12 -9.56
N ASP A 65 22.15 1.09 -9.33
CA ASP A 65 22.96 2.30 -9.15
C ASP A 65 23.45 2.50 -7.71
N GLY A 66 23.12 1.57 -6.80
CA GLY A 66 23.46 1.61 -5.39
C GLY A 66 22.43 2.33 -4.51
N THR A 67 21.35 2.89 -5.10
CA THR A 67 20.27 3.52 -4.33
C THR A 67 19.50 2.46 -3.55
N HIS A 68 19.15 2.74 -2.29
CA HIS A 68 18.26 1.88 -1.50
C HIS A 68 16.96 2.62 -1.24
N LEU A 69 15.83 2.10 -1.76
CA LEU A 69 14.53 2.81 -1.71
C LEU A 69 14.07 3.14 -0.30
N TYR A 70 14.39 2.29 0.69
CA TYR A 70 14.10 2.59 2.09
C TYR A 70 14.81 3.85 2.58
N SER A 71 16.10 3.99 2.27
CA SER A 71 16.91 5.14 2.71
C SER A 71 16.50 6.40 1.95
N ALA A 72 16.30 6.29 0.63
CA ALA A 72 15.80 7.39 -0.20
C ALA A 72 14.41 7.87 0.25
N GLY A 73 13.56 6.97 0.75
CA GLY A 73 12.26 7.33 1.32
C GLY A 73 12.36 8.16 2.60
N HIS A 74 13.27 7.80 3.51
CA HIS A 74 13.54 8.59 4.72
C HIS A 74 14.15 9.95 4.40
N GLU A 75 15.05 10.02 3.43
CA GLU A 75 15.60 11.29 2.93
C GLU A 75 14.49 12.18 2.40
N TRP A 76 13.62 11.65 1.53
CA TRP A 76 12.47 12.38 1.00
C TRP A 76 11.54 12.87 2.11
N GLU A 77 11.19 12.02 3.08
CA GLU A 77 10.29 12.39 4.18
C GLU A 77 10.89 13.49 5.07
N SER A 78 12.21 13.43 5.33
CA SER A 78 12.94 14.45 6.08
C SER A 78 12.96 15.80 5.38
N GLU A 79 13.17 15.80 4.05
CA GLU A 79 13.21 17.03 3.24
C GLU A 79 11.84 17.67 3.06
N ASN A 80 10.78 16.85 3.01
CA ASN A 80 9.41 17.29 2.72
C ASN A 80 8.54 17.39 3.99
N HIS A 81 9.16 17.30 5.18
CA HIS A 81 8.51 17.39 6.49
C HIS A 81 7.29 16.47 6.65
N GLY A 82 7.32 15.29 6.04
CA GLY A 82 6.20 14.35 6.02
C GLY A 82 4.91 15.03 5.54
N ASP A 83 4.90 15.53 4.30
CA ASP A 83 3.74 16.11 3.60
C ASP A 83 2.60 15.08 3.45
N VAL A 84 2.01 14.77 4.58
CA VAL A 84 0.81 14.00 4.73
C VAL A 84 -0.09 14.92 5.49
N ASN A 85 -1.02 15.52 4.76
CA ASN A 85 -2.08 16.34 5.28
C ASN A 85 -3.02 15.46 6.13
N THR A 86 -2.51 14.99 7.28
CA THR A 86 -3.21 14.13 8.24
C THR A 86 -4.28 14.90 9.02
N LYS A 87 -4.35 16.24 8.84
CA LYS A 87 -5.25 17.16 9.54
C LYS A 87 -6.74 16.84 9.37
N HIS A 88 -7.13 16.04 8.37
CA HIS A 88 -8.54 15.67 8.14
C HIS A 88 -8.92 14.29 8.67
N TRP A 89 -7.98 13.48 9.16
CA TRP A 89 -8.28 12.14 9.65
C TRP A 89 -8.59 12.19 11.14
N ARG A 90 -9.86 12.43 11.47
CA ARG A 90 -10.36 12.17 12.81
C ARG A 90 -10.40 10.66 13.02
N GLU A 91 -9.77 10.18 14.09
CA GLU A 91 -9.89 8.81 14.62
C GLU A 91 -11.34 8.39 14.92
N SER A 92 -12.32 9.31 14.80
CA SER A 92 -13.71 9.15 15.19
C SER A 92 -14.70 8.82 14.07
N ASP A 93 -14.31 8.83 12.80
CA ASP A 93 -15.24 8.41 11.75
C ASP A 93 -15.34 6.89 11.78
N SER A 94 -16.44 6.41 12.35
CA SER A 94 -16.67 5.01 12.67
C SER A 94 -16.37 4.12 11.46
N GLN A 95 -15.40 3.23 11.63
CA GLN A 95 -14.76 2.44 10.58
C GLN A 95 -15.65 1.43 9.84
N ASP A 96 -16.96 1.44 10.10
CA ASP A 96 -17.98 0.64 9.39
C ASP A 96 -18.72 1.48 8.33
N LYS A 97 -18.71 2.83 8.43
CA LYS A 97 -19.34 3.71 7.44
C LYS A 97 -18.45 4.00 6.22
N SER A 98 -17.13 3.83 6.35
CA SER A 98 -16.17 4.30 5.35
C SER A 98 -15.85 3.33 4.22
N LEU A 99 -16.51 2.16 4.09
CA LEU A 99 -16.40 1.25 2.93
C LEU A 99 -17.76 1.02 2.24
N LYS A 100 -18.84 1.53 2.83
CA LYS A 100 -20.23 1.35 2.36
C LYS A 100 -20.78 2.59 1.65
N SER A 101 -20.11 3.73 1.75
CA SER A 101 -20.49 4.94 1.01
C SER A 101 -19.94 4.90 -0.42
N GLU A 102 -20.65 5.50 -1.36
CA GLU A 102 -20.17 5.61 -2.74
C GLU A 102 -18.86 6.40 -2.85
N GLU A 103 -18.55 7.27 -1.87
CA GLU A 103 -17.31 8.06 -1.82
C GLU A 103 -16.14 7.34 -1.12
N SER A 104 -16.37 6.11 -0.63
CA SER A 104 -15.33 5.33 0.05
C SER A 104 -14.32 4.75 -0.92
N LEU A 105 -13.03 4.85 -0.57
CA LEU A 105 -11.98 4.11 -1.27
C LEU A 105 -12.13 2.63 -0.95
N ARG A 106 -12.75 1.91 -1.89
CA ARG A 106 -13.15 0.50 -1.74
C ARG A 106 -12.37 -0.41 -2.67
N PHE A 107 -11.82 0.11 -3.76
CA PHE A 107 -11.17 -0.73 -4.76
C PHE A 107 -9.68 -0.42 -4.83
N LEU A 108 -8.89 -1.47 -5.05
CA LEU A 108 -7.52 -1.34 -5.56
C LEU A 108 -7.53 -1.79 -7.01
N VAL A 109 -6.95 -0.98 -7.88
CA VAL A 109 -6.84 -1.29 -9.31
C VAL A 109 -5.37 -1.41 -9.65
N ASN A 110 -5.01 -2.52 -10.29
CA ASN A 110 -3.70 -2.72 -10.87
C ASN A 110 -3.78 -2.59 -12.38
N HIS A 111 -3.21 -1.52 -12.92
CA HIS A 111 -3.27 -1.19 -14.33
C HIS A 111 -2.28 -1.97 -15.18
N ASP A 112 -1.20 -2.48 -14.60
CA ASP A 112 -0.23 -3.30 -15.33
C ASP A 112 -0.77 -4.73 -15.54
N ARG A 113 -1.62 -5.20 -14.63
CA ARG A 113 -2.21 -6.55 -14.66
C ARG A 113 -3.66 -6.60 -15.15
N HIS A 114 -4.30 -5.43 -15.31
CA HIS A 114 -5.75 -5.31 -15.52
C HIS A 114 -6.56 -6.09 -14.47
N GLU A 115 -6.15 -5.97 -13.21
CA GLU A 115 -6.78 -6.64 -12.06
C GLU A 115 -7.45 -5.61 -11.16
N ILE A 116 -8.58 -5.96 -10.56
CA ILE A 116 -9.28 -5.13 -9.57
C ILE A 116 -9.60 -5.95 -8.33
N ILE A 117 -9.30 -5.41 -7.15
CA ILE A 117 -9.66 -5.99 -5.85
C ILE A 117 -10.75 -5.13 -5.24
N ASP A 118 -11.85 -5.78 -4.84
CA ASP A 118 -12.90 -5.18 -4.05
C ASP A 118 -12.61 -5.39 -2.57
N LEU A 119 -12.27 -4.32 -1.85
CA LEU A 119 -11.89 -4.42 -0.44
C LEU A 119 -13.06 -4.77 0.48
N GLN A 120 -14.31 -4.72 0.01
CA GLN A 120 -15.46 -5.08 0.83
C GLN A 120 -15.47 -6.57 1.21
N VAL A 121 -14.78 -7.43 0.45
CA VAL A 121 -14.75 -8.88 0.75
C VAL A 121 -13.89 -9.23 1.96
N TYR A 122 -13.02 -8.33 2.40
CA TYR A 122 -12.17 -8.51 3.57
C TYR A 122 -12.84 -7.93 4.82
N LEU A 123 -12.72 -8.63 5.93
CA LEU A 123 -13.18 -8.17 7.22
C LEU A 123 -12.22 -7.12 7.79
N ARG A 124 -12.73 -6.27 8.69
CA ARG A 124 -11.96 -5.17 9.29
C ARG A 124 -10.73 -5.62 10.08
N ASP A 125 -10.71 -6.87 10.52
CA ASP A 125 -9.58 -7.49 11.23
C ASP A 125 -8.65 -8.29 10.29
N ASP A 126 -8.99 -8.36 9.00
CA ASP A 126 -8.13 -8.98 8.00
C ASP A 126 -6.98 -8.07 7.59
N VAL A 127 -5.98 -8.69 6.98
CA VAL A 127 -4.89 -7.97 6.34
C VAL A 127 -5.44 -7.18 5.16
N HIS A 128 -5.21 -5.86 5.18
CA HIS A 128 -5.38 -5.04 4.00
C HIS A 128 -4.37 -5.50 2.94
N PRO A 129 -4.79 -5.81 1.70
CA PRO A 129 -3.91 -6.47 0.74
C PRO A 129 -2.80 -5.54 0.21
N LEU A 130 -3.03 -4.22 0.17
CA LEU A 130 -2.10 -3.24 -0.40
C LEU A 130 -0.64 -3.33 0.11
N PRO A 131 -0.35 -3.28 1.44
CA PRO A 131 1.02 -3.43 1.92
C PRO A 131 1.70 -4.72 1.48
N LEU A 132 1.04 -5.87 1.61
CA LEU A 132 1.65 -7.16 1.30
C LEU A 132 1.81 -7.35 -0.20
N LEU A 133 0.82 -7.00 -1.01
CA LEU A 133 0.91 -7.10 -2.47
C LEU A 133 2.03 -6.23 -3.04
N THR A 134 2.36 -5.12 -2.39
CA THR A 134 3.41 -4.18 -2.83
C THR A 134 4.73 -4.30 -2.06
N ALA A 135 4.88 -5.32 -1.20
CA ALA A 135 6.04 -5.44 -0.34
C ALA A 135 7.32 -5.87 -1.07
N GLU A 136 8.45 -5.25 -0.72
CA GLU A 136 9.80 -5.70 -1.08
C GLU A 136 10.62 -5.97 0.18
N GLY A 137 11.32 -7.11 0.19
CA GLY A 137 12.14 -7.54 1.34
C GLY A 137 11.48 -8.58 2.25
N ASN A 138 10.22 -8.97 2.04
CA ASN A 138 9.54 -9.96 2.90
C ASN A 138 10.30 -11.29 3.03
N GLY A 139 10.33 -11.82 4.25
CA GLY A 139 11.01 -13.07 4.61
C GLY A 139 12.46 -12.89 5.08
N ARG A 140 12.92 -11.65 5.31
CA ARG A 140 14.30 -11.30 5.70
C ARG A 140 14.43 -10.85 7.15
N GLY A 141 13.34 -10.59 7.85
CA GLY A 141 13.38 -10.15 9.25
C GLY A 141 12.18 -10.60 10.08
N GLY A 142 12.28 -10.41 11.40
CA GLY A 142 11.12 -10.60 12.28
C GLY A 142 10.00 -9.62 11.95
N GLY A 143 8.75 -10.08 12.04
CA GLY A 143 7.52 -9.31 11.75
C GLY A 143 7.15 -9.19 10.27
N ASP A 144 7.85 -9.91 9.41
CA ASP A 144 7.44 -10.22 8.04
C ASP A 144 6.24 -11.17 8.01
N PHE A 145 5.54 -11.20 6.87
CA PHE A 145 4.49 -12.18 6.65
C PHE A 145 5.12 -13.54 6.31
N LEU A 146 4.78 -14.56 7.11
CA LEU A 146 5.28 -15.94 6.96
C LEU A 146 4.21 -16.93 6.47
N GLY A 147 3.03 -16.42 6.13
CA GLY A 147 1.88 -17.23 5.72
C GLY A 147 1.81 -17.51 4.22
N ASN A 148 0.65 -17.98 3.78
CA ASN A 148 0.33 -18.18 2.37
C ASN A 148 -0.29 -16.91 1.78
N GLY A 149 0.26 -16.42 0.67
CA GLY A 149 -0.26 -15.25 -0.05
C GLY A 149 0.73 -14.72 -1.09
N ASN A 150 0.24 -13.89 -2.00
CA ASN A 150 1.03 -13.36 -3.13
C ASN A 150 1.82 -12.09 -2.75
N VAL A 151 2.71 -12.19 -1.76
CA VAL A 151 3.49 -11.02 -1.29
C VAL A 151 4.39 -10.48 -2.40
N GLY A 152 4.35 -9.16 -2.61
CA GLY A 152 5.19 -8.44 -3.57
C GLY A 152 4.78 -8.57 -5.04
N ILE A 153 3.71 -9.30 -5.37
CA ILE A 153 3.31 -9.55 -6.76
C ILE A 153 2.90 -8.29 -7.52
N TRP A 154 2.53 -7.22 -6.80
CA TRP A 154 2.18 -5.89 -7.32
C TRP A 154 3.25 -4.84 -7.05
N SER A 155 4.42 -5.21 -6.53
CA SER A 155 5.48 -4.23 -6.28
C SER A 155 5.87 -3.48 -7.56
N ARG A 156 6.03 -2.15 -7.45
CA ARG A 156 6.42 -1.22 -8.53
C ARG A 156 5.43 -1.12 -9.69
N GLN A 157 4.30 -1.81 -9.61
CA GLN A 157 3.27 -1.75 -10.64
C GLN A 157 2.41 -0.50 -10.49
N LEU A 158 1.78 -0.09 -11.58
CA LEU A 158 0.90 1.07 -11.60
C LEU A 158 -0.43 0.71 -10.92
N ILE A 159 -0.68 1.30 -9.75
CA ILE A 159 -1.82 1.00 -8.89
C ILE A 159 -2.59 2.29 -8.59
N SER A 160 -3.93 2.23 -8.55
CA SER A 160 -4.77 3.29 -7.99
C SER A 160 -5.69 2.75 -6.90
N SER A 161 -6.23 3.66 -6.09
CA SER A 161 -7.39 3.37 -5.24
C SER A 161 -8.61 4.10 -5.79
N GLU A 162 -9.75 3.42 -5.78
CA GLU A 162 -10.97 3.89 -6.46
C GLU A 162 -12.19 3.75 -5.57
N THR A 163 -13.17 4.60 -5.83
CA THR A 163 -14.49 4.48 -5.22
C THR A 163 -15.34 3.42 -5.92
N LEU A 164 -16.51 3.10 -5.37
CA LEU A 164 -17.45 2.20 -6.07
C LEU A 164 -17.90 2.75 -7.42
N LEU A 165 -18.16 4.06 -7.50
CA LEU A 165 -18.62 4.69 -8.73
C LEU A 165 -17.53 4.65 -9.81
N ASP A 166 -16.30 4.97 -9.42
CA ASP A 166 -15.18 5.06 -10.37
C ASP A 166 -14.66 3.67 -10.78
N ALA A 167 -14.75 2.68 -9.89
CA ALA A 167 -14.34 1.30 -10.17
C ALA A 167 -15.12 0.65 -11.32
N GLN A 168 -16.37 1.07 -11.56
CA GLN A 168 -17.22 0.50 -12.60
C GLN A 168 -16.61 0.66 -14.01
N VAL A 169 -15.89 1.77 -14.26
CA VAL A 169 -15.22 2.00 -15.54
C VAL A 169 -14.21 0.90 -15.85
N TYR A 170 -13.46 0.42 -14.86
CA TYR A 170 -12.48 -0.64 -15.07
C TYR A 170 -13.13 -1.99 -15.34
N ILE A 171 -14.26 -2.28 -14.69
CA ILE A 171 -15.07 -3.48 -14.95
C ILE A 171 -15.57 -3.45 -16.40
N ASP A 172 -16.09 -2.31 -16.86
CA ASP A 172 -16.59 -2.14 -18.22
C ASP A 172 -15.46 -2.23 -19.27
N LEU A 173 -14.23 -1.84 -18.90
CA LEU A 173 -13.01 -2.02 -19.70
C LEU A 173 -12.45 -3.45 -19.66
N GLY A 174 -13.07 -4.37 -18.93
CA GLY A 174 -12.70 -5.79 -18.90
C GLY A 174 -11.60 -6.14 -17.88
N TYR A 175 -11.39 -5.31 -16.86
CA TYR A 175 -10.50 -5.68 -15.76
C TYR A 175 -11.07 -6.90 -15.02
N THR A 176 -10.18 -7.81 -14.62
CA THR A 176 -10.57 -9.03 -13.92
C THR A 176 -10.65 -8.77 -12.42
N LYS A 177 -11.81 -9.08 -11.82
CA LYS A 177 -11.94 -9.06 -10.35
C LYS A 177 -11.15 -10.21 -9.75
N VAL A 178 -10.26 -9.91 -8.82
CA VAL A 178 -9.44 -10.90 -8.09
C VAL A 178 -9.58 -10.72 -6.59
N GLU A 179 -9.35 -11.80 -5.85
CA GLU A 179 -9.31 -11.81 -4.38
C GLU A 179 -7.91 -12.24 -3.94
N GLN A 180 -7.42 -11.63 -2.86
CA GLN A 180 -6.05 -11.80 -2.35
C GLN A 180 -6.12 -11.98 -0.83
N PHE A 181 -6.12 -13.23 -0.39
CA PHE A 181 -6.13 -13.58 1.02
C PHE A 181 -4.71 -13.86 1.52
N PHE A 182 -4.43 -13.38 2.73
CA PHE A 182 -3.17 -13.58 3.43
C PHE A 182 -3.47 -14.29 4.76
N THR A 183 -3.18 -15.58 4.81
CA THR A 183 -3.44 -16.40 6.01
C THR A 183 -2.12 -16.78 6.67
N GLU A 184 -1.96 -16.45 7.96
CA GLU A 184 -0.85 -16.96 8.76
C GLU A 184 -0.92 -18.50 8.85
N GLY A 185 0.24 -19.14 8.80
CA GLY A 185 0.39 -20.60 8.84
C GLY A 185 0.49 -21.17 10.25
#